data_AF-A0A0A1U3X0-F1
#
_entry.id   AF-A0A0A1U3X0-F1
#
_cell.length_a   1.000
_cell.length_b   1.000
_cell.length_c   1.000
_cell.angle_alpha   90.00
_cell.angle_beta   90.00
_cell.angle_gamma   90.00
#
_symmetry.space_group_name_H-M   'P 1'
#
loop_
_entity.id
_entity.type
_entity.pdbx_description
1 polymer ?
#
loop_
_entity_poly.entity_id
_entity_poly.type
_entity_poly.pdbx_seq_one_letter_code
_entity_poly.pdbx_strand_id
1 'polypeptide(L)'
;MELEDSSDDEITLDISIFKDIQPTIVPIAPVCSINYSDKFKEAMSYYRAIMARDELSDRALLLTGVIIQMNSADYTAWYYRRRILKSKPSFNTSDEYDFISKLGDHICKNYQVWGHRQYLVSLTNDYVKELEFTGKMLEDDNKNYHCWSHRVWVCNKFNCWAGELEYTEKMIDADVRNNSAWSHRFYTLKVLGFLNDSEKLPNELRLIEKTLHKASNNEAVWTYLTGLYEKSTNTIFKDQCKAFIKKIVDERQFCVYA
;
A
#
# COMPACT_ATOMS: atom_id res chain seq x y z
N MET A 1 32.70 9.67 1.68
CA MET A 1 31.88 10.77 1.14
C MET A 1 30.56 10.65 1.85
N GLU A 2 30.51 11.24 3.04
CA GLU A 2 29.29 11.31 3.84
C GLU A 2 28.27 12.06 2.99
N LEU A 3 27.11 11.44 2.77
CA LEU A 3 25.98 12.14 2.21
C LEU A 3 25.51 13.09 3.31
N GLU A 4 25.98 14.32 3.26
CA GLU A 4 25.33 15.43 3.95
C GLU A 4 23.89 15.45 3.48
N ASP A 5 23.00 15.06 4.39
CA ASP A 5 21.55 15.13 4.27
C ASP A 5 21.18 16.62 4.18
N SER A 6 21.28 17.15 2.95
CA SER A 6 21.14 18.56 2.64
C SER A 6 19.69 18.87 2.27
N SER A 7 18.80 18.73 3.25
CA SER A 7 17.55 19.50 3.33
C SER A 7 16.89 19.39 4.71
N ASP A 8 17.58 19.85 5.76
CA ASP A 8 16.94 20.25 7.01
C ASP A 8 16.17 21.58 6.78
N ASP A 9 15.10 21.54 5.99
CA ASP A 9 14.04 22.53 6.09
C ASP A 9 13.36 22.28 7.45
N GLU A 10 13.97 22.81 8.52
CA GLU A 10 13.58 22.53 9.89
C GLU A 10 12.10 22.85 10.13
N ILE A 11 11.31 21.80 10.33
CA ILE A 11 9.89 21.89 10.63
C ILE A 11 9.72 22.73 11.90
N THR A 12 9.18 23.93 11.74
CA THR A 12 8.99 24.91 12.82
C THR A 12 7.51 25.14 13.05
N LEU A 13 7.11 25.04 14.33
CA LEU A 13 5.75 25.34 14.75
C LEU A 13 5.67 26.82 15.13
N ASP A 14 4.76 27.56 14.49
CA ASP A 14 4.45 28.92 14.95
C ASP A 14 3.69 28.85 16.28
N ILE A 15 4.40 29.04 17.39
CA ILE A 15 3.82 29.01 18.74
C ILE A 15 2.88 30.19 19.02
N SER A 16 2.92 31.24 18.20
CA SER A 16 2.14 32.45 18.43
C SER A 16 0.63 32.23 18.35
N ILE A 17 0.20 31.17 17.64
CA ILE A 17 -1.21 30.76 17.51
C ILE A 17 -1.73 29.93 18.70
N PHE A 18 -0.86 29.62 19.67
CA PHE A 18 -1.18 28.82 20.87
C PHE A 18 -1.01 29.58 22.19
N LYS A 19 -0.94 30.92 22.15
CA LYS A 19 -0.75 31.77 23.35
C LYS A 19 -1.81 31.57 24.46
N ASP A 20 -3.00 31.10 24.09
CA ASP A 20 -4.11 30.78 25.00
C ASP A 20 -4.07 29.35 25.57
N ILE A 21 -3.07 28.54 25.20
CA ILE A 21 -2.91 27.16 25.63
C ILE A 21 -1.64 27.01 26.46
N GLN A 22 -1.77 26.40 27.63
CA GLN A 22 -0.62 25.97 28.42
C GLN A 22 -0.13 24.61 27.89
N PRO A 23 1.14 24.48 27.46
CA PRO A 23 1.68 23.23 26.94
C PRO A 23 1.69 22.15 28.03
N THR A 24 1.35 20.91 27.66
CA THR A 24 1.34 19.77 28.57
C THR A 24 2.67 19.01 28.47
N ILE A 25 3.56 19.22 29.43
CA ILE A 25 4.86 18.56 29.51
C ILE A 25 4.71 17.19 30.17
N VAL A 26 5.29 16.16 29.55
CA VAL A 26 5.31 14.80 30.09
C VAL A 26 6.65 14.56 30.78
N PRO A 27 6.69 14.07 32.03
CA PRO A 27 7.93 13.75 32.71
C PRO A 27 8.68 12.62 32.00
N ILE A 28 10.00 12.61 32.13
CA ILE A 28 10.86 11.59 31.51
C ILE A 28 10.50 10.22 32.09
N ALA A 29 10.21 9.26 31.21
CA ALA A 29 9.96 7.88 31.60
C ALA A 29 11.25 7.20 32.12
N PRO A 30 11.17 6.32 33.13
CA PRO A 30 12.36 5.67 33.69
C PRO A 30 13.00 4.62 32.76
N VAL A 31 12.30 4.17 31.72
CA VAL A 31 12.75 3.12 30.79
C VAL A 31 12.38 3.55 29.36
N CYS A 32 13.26 3.26 28.40
CA CYS A 32 13.09 3.60 26.98
C CYS A 32 12.80 5.08 26.74
N SER A 33 13.38 5.98 27.55
CA SER A 33 13.29 7.41 27.31
C SER A 33 14.01 7.78 26.03
N ILE A 34 13.30 8.46 25.13
CA ILE A 34 13.86 8.94 23.89
C ILE A 34 14.40 10.35 24.14
N ASN A 35 15.64 10.60 23.71
CA ASN A 35 16.22 11.93 23.76
C ASN A 35 15.65 12.79 22.62
N TYR A 36 14.42 13.25 22.78
CA TYR A 36 13.75 14.10 21.79
C TYR A 36 14.45 15.45 21.63
N SER A 37 14.42 15.99 20.40
CA SER A 37 14.78 17.39 20.17
C SER A 37 13.81 18.33 20.90
N ASP A 38 14.25 19.55 21.21
CA ASP A 38 13.41 20.51 21.93
C ASP A 38 12.18 20.93 21.10
N LYS A 39 12.32 20.99 19.77
CA LYS A 39 11.21 21.22 18.85
C LYS A 39 10.15 20.11 18.91
N PHE A 40 10.59 18.85 18.95
CA PHE A 40 9.65 17.73 19.10
C PHE A 40 8.93 17.78 20.45
N LYS A 41 9.67 18.08 21.54
CA LYS A 41 9.07 18.25 22.88
C LYS A 41 8.03 19.37 22.89
N GLU A 42 8.35 20.52 22.28
CA GLU A 42 7.47 21.68 22.18
C GLU A 42 6.18 21.34 21.42
N ALA A 43 6.30 20.85 20.18
CA ALA A 43 5.14 20.50 19.35
C ALA A 43 4.26 19.44 20.03
N MET A 44 4.85 18.39 20.60
CA MET A 44 4.10 17.36 21.33
C MET A 44 3.43 17.88 22.60
N SER A 45 4.00 18.88 23.26
CA SER A 45 3.40 19.47 24.47
C SER A 45 2.12 20.26 24.16
N TYR A 46 2.11 21.03 23.07
CA TYR A 46 0.91 21.69 22.57
C TYR A 46 -0.10 20.69 22.00
N TYR A 47 0.37 19.65 21.32
CA TYR A 47 -0.49 18.61 20.76
C TYR A 47 -1.29 17.90 21.85
N ARG A 48 -0.63 17.50 22.95
CA ARG A 48 -1.31 16.92 24.12
C ARG A 48 -2.31 17.89 24.76
N ALA A 49 -1.94 19.16 24.89
CA ALA A 49 -2.81 20.18 25.49
C ALA A 49 -4.08 20.42 24.65
N ILE A 50 -3.94 20.49 23.33
CA ILE A 50 -5.06 20.63 22.39
C ILE A 50 -5.96 19.41 22.40
N MET A 51 -5.37 18.21 22.36
CA MET A 51 -6.12 16.96 22.46
C MET A 51 -6.92 16.85 23.75
N ALA A 52 -6.36 17.27 24.89
CA ALA A 52 -7.04 17.25 26.18
C ALA A 52 -8.27 18.17 26.23
N ARG A 53 -8.31 19.21 25.39
CA ARG A 53 -9.46 20.12 25.23
C ARG A 53 -10.45 19.67 24.16
N ASP A 54 -10.18 18.56 23.48
CA ASP A 54 -10.91 18.04 22.32
C ASP A 54 -11.15 19.11 21.22
N GLU A 55 -10.17 19.99 21.01
CA GLU A 55 -10.36 21.15 20.13
C GLU A 55 -10.31 20.75 18.65
N LEU A 56 -11.38 21.04 17.89
CA LEU A 56 -11.46 20.70 16.46
C LEU A 56 -11.33 21.94 15.57
N SER A 57 -10.14 22.54 15.55
CA SER A 57 -9.86 23.84 14.89
C SER A 57 -8.88 23.73 13.71
N ASP A 58 -8.73 24.81 12.92
CA ASP A 58 -7.70 24.90 11.88
C ASP A 58 -6.27 24.85 12.44
N ARG A 59 -6.02 25.49 13.59
CA ARG A 59 -4.70 25.40 14.25
C ARG A 59 -4.40 24.00 14.76
N ALA A 60 -5.42 23.27 15.24
CA ALA A 60 -5.27 21.86 15.60
C ALA A 60 -4.94 21.02 14.36
N LEU A 61 -5.59 21.28 13.22
CA LEU A 61 -5.29 20.61 11.95
C LEU A 61 -3.84 20.86 11.52
N LEU A 62 -3.38 22.11 11.57
CA LEU A 62 -1.99 22.48 11.27
C LEU A 62 -1.02 21.73 12.19
N LEU A 63 -1.28 21.73 13.50
CA LEU A 63 -0.46 21.05 14.48
C LEU A 63 -0.37 19.54 14.21
N THR A 64 -1.47 18.88 13.86
CA THR A 64 -1.40 17.45 13.48
C THR A 64 -0.49 17.21 12.27
N GLY A 65 -0.45 18.15 11.32
CA GLY A 65 0.45 18.08 10.17
C GLY A 65 1.92 18.12 10.60
N VAL A 66 2.27 19.03 11.51
CA VAL A 66 3.61 19.13 12.11
C VAL A 66 3.99 17.84 12.85
N ILE A 67 3.09 17.31 13.68
CA ILE A 67 3.33 16.05 14.41
C ILE A 67 3.55 14.88 13.45
N ILE A 68 2.76 14.77 12.40
CA ILE A 68 2.89 13.71 11.39
C ILE A 68 4.20 13.85 10.61
N GLN A 69 4.64 15.07 10.31
CA GLN A 69 5.90 15.27 9.61
C GLN A 69 7.10 14.92 10.51
N MET A 70 7.00 15.20 11.81
CA MET A 70 8.01 14.79 12.80
C MET A 70 7.99 13.28 13.12
N ASN A 71 6.80 12.65 13.10
CA ASN A 71 6.61 11.23 13.33
C ASN A 71 5.37 10.73 12.59
N SER A 72 5.57 10.27 11.35
CA SER A 72 4.48 9.80 10.49
C SER A 72 3.84 8.50 10.98
N ALA A 73 4.46 7.80 11.94
CA ALA A 73 3.91 6.58 12.54
C ALA A 73 2.96 6.84 13.73
N ASP A 74 2.79 8.11 14.16
CA ASP A 74 1.86 8.46 15.23
C ASP A 74 0.40 8.30 14.77
N TYR A 75 -0.15 7.11 14.98
CA TYR A 75 -1.53 6.78 14.62
C TYR A 75 -2.57 7.63 15.37
N THR A 76 -2.23 8.20 16.52
CA THR A 76 -3.11 9.09 17.28
C THR A 76 -3.24 10.42 16.56
N ALA A 77 -2.13 10.96 16.04
CA ALA A 77 -2.12 12.17 15.23
C ALA A 77 -2.97 12.01 13.97
N TRP A 78 -2.84 10.88 13.27
CA TRP A 78 -3.69 10.56 12.12
C TRP A 78 -5.17 10.42 12.45
N TYR A 79 -5.49 9.75 13.56
CA TYR A 79 -6.87 9.62 14.02
C TYR A 79 -7.49 11.00 14.34
N TYR A 80 -6.75 11.83 15.09
CA TYR A 80 -7.21 13.15 15.48
C TYR A 80 -7.34 14.08 14.28
N ARG A 81 -6.37 14.06 13.36
CA ARG A 81 -6.45 14.75 12.07
C ARG A 81 -7.74 14.42 11.33
N ARG A 82 -8.08 13.13 11.18
CA ARG A 82 -9.35 12.72 10.56
C ARG A 82 -10.59 13.21 11.30
N ARG A 83 -10.58 13.26 12.65
CA ARG A 83 -11.68 13.85 13.42
C ARG A 83 -11.86 15.33 13.12
N ILE A 84 -10.76 16.09 13.08
CA ILE A 84 -10.78 17.51 12.76
C ILE A 84 -11.31 17.72 11.34
N LEU A 85 -10.80 16.98 10.35
CA LEU A 85 -11.26 17.06 8.96
C LEU A 85 -12.77 16.77 8.84
N LYS A 86 -13.28 15.75 9.53
CA LYS A 86 -14.72 15.41 9.54
C LYS A 86 -15.61 16.49 10.16
N SER A 87 -15.08 17.27 11.10
CA SER A 87 -15.85 18.32 11.78
C SER A 87 -16.04 19.58 10.92
N LYS A 88 -15.26 19.74 9.84
CA LYS A 88 -15.31 20.93 9.01
C LYS A 88 -16.54 20.91 8.09
N PRO A 89 -17.26 22.04 7.93
CA PRO A 89 -18.38 22.14 7.00
C PRO A 89 -17.97 21.89 5.54
N SER A 90 -16.76 22.31 5.18
CA SER A 90 -16.15 22.07 3.87
C SER A 90 -14.75 21.50 4.07
N PHE A 91 -14.59 20.23 3.69
CA PHE A 91 -13.29 19.58 3.62
C PHE A 91 -12.82 19.52 2.18
N ASN A 92 -11.72 20.21 1.86
CA ASN A 92 -11.08 20.09 0.56
C ASN A 92 -10.18 18.85 0.55
N THR A 93 -10.66 17.78 -0.09
CA THR A 93 -9.90 16.53 -0.25
C THR A 93 -8.62 16.74 -1.05
N SER A 94 -8.59 17.70 -1.99
CA SER A 94 -7.41 17.98 -2.81
C SER A 94 -6.24 18.46 -1.95
N ASP A 95 -6.49 19.41 -1.05
CA ASP A 95 -5.45 19.94 -0.15
C ASP A 95 -4.88 18.83 0.74
N GLU A 96 -5.71 17.85 1.11
CA GLU A 96 -5.27 16.72 1.93
C GLU A 96 -4.50 15.66 1.14
N TYR A 97 -4.83 15.47 -0.15
CA TYR A 97 -4.01 14.69 -1.07
C TYR A 97 -2.64 15.35 -1.28
N ASP A 98 -2.60 16.67 -1.39
CA ASP A 98 -1.36 17.43 -1.51
C ASP A 98 -0.52 17.32 -0.22
N PHE A 99 -1.17 17.37 0.94
CA PHE A 99 -0.52 17.14 2.22
C PHE A 99 0.17 15.77 2.28
N ILE A 100 -0.52 14.67 1.95
CA ILE A 100 0.11 13.35 1.98
C ILE A 100 1.18 13.17 0.89
N SER A 101 1.02 13.83 -0.27
CA SER A 101 2.02 13.77 -1.35
C SER A 101 3.32 14.45 -0.94
N LYS A 102 3.25 15.53 -0.15
CA LYS A 102 4.41 16.25 0.39
C LYS A 102 5.16 15.50 1.48
N LEU A 103 4.59 14.43 2.06
CA LEU A 103 5.32 13.57 3.00
C LEU A 103 6.44 12.75 2.31
N GLY A 104 6.52 12.77 0.97
CA GLY A 104 7.60 12.18 0.20
C GLY A 104 7.72 10.67 0.41
N ASP A 105 8.94 10.14 0.33
CA ASP A 105 9.26 8.71 0.44
C ASP A 105 8.71 8.05 1.72
N HIS A 106 8.44 8.81 2.77
CA HIS A 106 7.80 8.32 3.99
C HIS A 106 6.39 7.75 3.75
N ILE A 107 5.75 8.06 2.61
CA ILE A 107 4.47 7.46 2.21
C ILE A 107 4.58 5.97 1.91
N CYS A 108 5.69 5.52 1.30
CA CYS A 108 5.70 4.24 0.60
C CYS A 108 5.72 3.02 1.53
N LYS A 109 6.17 3.20 2.79
CA LYS A 109 6.33 2.13 3.78
C LYS A 109 5.72 2.48 5.15
N ASN A 110 4.71 3.36 5.17
CA ASN A 110 4.02 3.78 6.40
C ASN A 110 2.55 3.37 6.40
N TYR A 111 2.16 2.51 7.35
CA TYR A 111 0.78 2.01 7.48
C TYR A 111 -0.26 3.12 7.64
N GLN A 112 0.05 4.15 8.42
CA GLN A 112 -0.88 5.22 8.74
C GLN A 112 -1.18 6.08 7.52
N VAL A 113 -0.18 6.36 6.67
CA VAL A 113 -0.39 7.13 5.44
C VAL A 113 -1.28 6.36 4.47
N TRP A 114 -1.05 5.07 4.25
CA TRP A 114 -1.92 4.24 3.41
C TRP A 114 -3.34 4.13 3.97
N GLY A 115 -3.50 3.99 5.28
CA GLY A 115 -4.80 4.00 5.94
C GLY A 115 -5.52 5.36 5.82
N HIS A 116 -4.77 6.47 5.88
CA HIS A 116 -5.32 7.80 5.65
C HIS A 116 -5.71 8.01 4.19
N ARG A 117 -4.91 7.52 3.24
CA ARG A 117 -5.25 7.54 1.82
C ARG A 117 -6.53 6.76 1.53
N GLN A 118 -6.72 5.58 2.12
CA GLN A 118 -7.97 4.83 2.05
C GLN A 118 -9.15 5.66 2.57
N TYR A 119 -8.97 6.42 3.65
CA TYR A 119 -9.99 7.34 4.15
C TYR A 119 -10.35 8.42 3.13
N LEU A 120 -9.37 9.04 2.45
CA LEU A 120 -9.62 10.04 1.40
C LEU A 120 -10.36 9.45 0.20
N VAL A 121 -9.90 8.30 -0.30
CA VAL A 121 -10.55 7.59 -1.42
C VAL A 121 -12.00 7.23 -1.07
N SER A 122 -12.26 6.89 0.20
CA SER A 122 -13.62 6.59 0.69
C SER A 122 -14.56 7.78 0.67
N LEU A 123 -14.02 9.01 0.71
CA LEU A 123 -14.82 10.24 0.65
C LEU A 123 -15.05 10.68 -0.79
N THR A 124 -14.04 10.54 -1.65
CA THR A 124 -14.12 10.97 -3.05
C THR A 124 -14.80 9.94 -3.96
N ASN A 125 -14.73 8.65 -3.60
CA ASN A 125 -15.10 7.52 -4.46
C ASN A 125 -14.35 7.49 -5.81
N ASP A 126 -13.24 8.23 -5.93
CA ASP A 126 -12.44 8.33 -7.15
C ASP A 126 -11.41 7.19 -7.21
N TYR A 127 -11.90 5.97 -7.42
CA TYR A 127 -11.04 4.78 -7.50
C TYR A 127 -10.20 4.75 -8.78
N VAL A 128 -10.59 5.46 -9.84
CA VAL A 128 -9.85 5.50 -11.10
C VAL A 128 -8.49 6.17 -10.89
N LYS A 129 -8.48 7.37 -10.28
CA LYS A 129 -7.22 8.02 -9.91
C LYS A 129 -6.37 7.18 -8.97
N GLU A 130 -6.99 6.37 -8.11
CA GLU A 130 -6.27 5.51 -7.19
C GLU A 130 -5.62 4.31 -7.88
N LEU A 131 -6.28 3.72 -8.89
CA LEU A 131 -5.69 2.68 -9.73
C LEU A 131 -4.53 3.23 -10.58
N GLU A 132 -4.64 4.47 -11.08
CA GLU A 132 -3.54 5.16 -11.77
C GLU A 132 -2.36 5.43 -10.83
N PHE A 133 -2.63 5.94 -9.62
CA PHE A 133 -1.62 6.22 -8.61
C PHE A 133 -0.85 4.94 -8.21
N THR A 134 -1.57 3.88 -7.85
CA THR A 134 -0.93 2.60 -7.49
C THR A 134 -0.18 1.98 -8.69
N GLY A 135 -0.67 2.20 -9.91
CA GLY A 135 0.03 1.82 -11.14
C GLY A 135 1.41 2.48 -11.23
N LYS A 136 1.48 3.81 -11.11
CA LYS A 136 2.74 4.57 -11.13
C LYS A 136 3.70 4.14 -10.01
N MET A 137 3.20 3.99 -8.79
CA MET A 137 4.04 3.54 -7.67
C MET A 137 4.65 2.15 -7.87
N LEU A 138 3.92 1.25 -8.53
CA LEU A 138 4.40 -0.09 -8.84
C LEU A 138 5.34 -0.14 -10.05
N GLU A 139 5.36 0.90 -10.88
CA GLU A 139 6.40 1.08 -11.91
C GLU A 139 7.75 1.41 -11.25
N ASP A 140 7.74 2.16 -10.14
CA ASP A 140 8.95 2.52 -9.37
C ASP A 140 9.42 1.40 -8.42
N ASP A 141 8.52 0.85 -7.60
CA ASP A 141 8.78 -0.29 -6.70
C ASP A 141 7.72 -1.38 -6.91
N ASN A 142 8.01 -2.26 -7.87
CA ASN A 142 7.10 -3.33 -8.30
C ASN A 142 6.78 -4.39 -7.23
N LYS A 143 7.45 -4.32 -6.06
CA LYS A 143 7.28 -5.23 -4.93
C LYS A 143 6.77 -4.52 -3.67
N ASN A 144 6.39 -3.24 -3.76
CA ASN A 144 5.83 -2.51 -2.62
C ASN A 144 4.56 -3.19 -2.09
N TYR A 145 4.67 -3.81 -0.91
CA TYR A 145 3.57 -4.56 -0.30
C TYR A 145 2.37 -3.67 0.03
N HIS A 146 2.61 -2.45 0.53
CA HIS A 146 1.53 -1.54 0.87
C HIS A 146 0.75 -1.10 -0.37
N CYS A 147 1.45 -0.84 -1.48
CA CYS A 147 0.82 -0.46 -2.73
C CYS A 147 -0.05 -1.59 -3.32
N TRP A 148 0.47 -2.82 -3.36
CA TRP A 148 -0.33 -3.99 -3.77
C TRP A 148 -1.53 -4.23 -2.85
N SER A 149 -1.33 -4.15 -1.53
CA SER A 149 -2.40 -4.30 -0.55
C SER A 149 -3.46 -3.20 -0.69
N HIS A 150 -3.03 -1.96 -0.95
CA HIS A 150 -3.93 -0.84 -1.22
C HIS A 150 -4.72 -1.06 -2.50
N ARG A 151 -4.07 -1.46 -3.60
CA ARG A 151 -4.74 -1.77 -4.87
C ARG A 151 -5.81 -2.85 -4.70
N VAL A 152 -5.50 -3.93 -3.98
CA VAL A 152 -6.49 -4.98 -3.63
C VAL A 152 -7.66 -4.41 -2.83
N TRP A 153 -7.40 -3.53 -1.86
CA TRP A 153 -8.46 -2.86 -1.09
C TRP A 153 -9.36 -2.00 -1.98
N VAL A 154 -8.78 -1.22 -2.92
CA VAL A 154 -9.54 -0.40 -3.87
C VAL A 154 -10.44 -1.29 -4.72
N CYS A 155 -9.87 -2.33 -5.33
CA CYS A 155 -10.61 -3.27 -6.18
C CYS A 155 -11.76 -3.94 -5.43
N ASN A 156 -11.54 -4.37 -4.18
CA ASN A 156 -12.58 -4.94 -3.33
C ASN A 156 -13.66 -3.93 -2.97
N LYS A 157 -13.27 -2.73 -2.54
CA LYS A 157 -14.21 -1.72 -2.06
C LYS A 157 -15.15 -1.22 -3.16
N PHE A 158 -14.63 -1.02 -4.35
CA PHE A 158 -15.37 -0.45 -5.49
C PHE A 158 -15.80 -1.49 -6.53
N ASN A 159 -15.51 -2.77 -6.27
CA ASN A 159 -15.74 -3.87 -7.21
C ASN A 159 -15.16 -3.61 -8.62
N CYS A 160 -13.98 -2.97 -8.69
CA CYS A 160 -13.34 -2.54 -9.93
C CYS A 160 -12.22 -3.49 -10.39
N TRP A 161 -12.54 -4.78 -10.52
CA TRP A 161 -11.61 -5.83 -10.93
C TRP A 161 -11.37 -5.92 -12.45
N ALA A 162 -12.14 -5.18 -13.24
CA ALA A 162 -11.97 -5.13 -14.69
C ALA A 162 -10.60 -4.55 -15.07
N GLY A 163 -9.85 -5.22 -15.95
CA GLY A 163 -8.52 -4.79 -16.36
C GLY A 163 -7.37 -5.30 -15.48
N GLU A 164 -7.65 -5.90 -14.32
CA GLU A 164 -6.59 -6.32 -13.39
C GLU A 164 -5.81 -7.55 -13.88
N LEU A 165 -6.40 -8.41 -14.70
CA LEU A 165 -5.67 -9.52 -15.32
C LEU A 165 -4.68 -9.01 -16.37
N GLU A 166 -5.08 -8.05 -17.19
CA GLU A 166 -4.24 -7.37 -18.17
C GLU A 166 -3.11 -6.59 -17.47
N TYR A 167 -3.43 -5.92 -16.36
CA TYR A 167 -2.45 -5.23 -15.54
C TYR A 167 -1.40 -6.19 -14.95
N THR A 168 -1.82 -7.32 -14.37
CA THR A 168 -0.87 -8.31 -13.84
C THR A 168 -0.02 -8.93 -14.94
N GLU A 169 -0.55 -9.12 -16.14
CA GLU A 169 0.22 -9.60 -17.29
C GLU A 169 1.31 -8.60 -17.68
N LYS A 170 1.01 -7.29 -17.74
CA LYS A 170 2.02 -6.22 -17.93
C LYS A 170 3.12 -6.30 -16.87
N MET A 171 2.74 -6.47 -15.60
CA MET A 171 3.70 -6.53 -14.48
C MET A 171 4.58 -7.78 -14.52
N ILE A 172 4.02 -8.94 -14.91
CA ILE A 172 4.74 -10.20 -15.08
C ILE A 172 5.68 -10.14 -16.30
N ASP A 173 5.26 -9.51 -17.40
CA ASP A 173 6.12 -9.36 -18.57
C ASP A 173 7.31 -8.43 -18.29
N ALA A 174 7.16 -7.44 -17.39
CA ALA A 174 8.24 -6.58 -16.91
C ALA A 174 9.21 -7.29 -15.94
N ASP A 175 8.70 -8.05 -14.97
CA ASP A 175 9.50 -8.91 -14.08
C ASP A 175 8.80 -10.25 -13.88
N VAL A 176 9.26 -11.27 -14.60
CA VAL A 176 8.69 -12.62 -14.53
C VAL A 176 8.73 -13.21 -13.12
N ARG A 177 9.67 -12.78 -12.27
CA ARG A 177 9.83 -13.23 -10.88
C ARG A 177 9.06 -12.36 -9.88
N ASN A 178 8.20 -11.44 -10.33
CA ASN A 178 7.37 -10.63 -9.45
C ASN A 178 6.27 -11.45 -8.79
N ASN A 179 6.56 -12.02 -7.62
CA ASN A 179 5.61 -12.83 -6.87
C ASN A 179 4.34 -12.06 -6.44
N SER A 180 4.43 -10.75 -6.25
CA SER A 180 3.27 -9.92 -5.92
C SER A 180 2.29 -9.84 -7.10
N ALA A 181 2.79 -9.73 -8.33
CA ALA A 181 1.96 -9.76 -9.53
C ALA A 181 1.28 -11.12 -9.74
N TRP A 182 2.00 -12.23 -9.55
CA TRP A 182 1.43 -13.58 -9.60
C TRP A 182 0.35 -13.80 -8.52
N SER A 183 0.61 -13.33 -7.29
CA SER A 183 -0.34 -13.39 -6.18
C SER A 183 -1.60 -12.58 -6.46
N HIS A 184 -1.45 -11.35 -6.99
CA HIS A 184 -2.58 -10.50 -7.37
C HIS A 184 -3.39 -11.10 -8.52
N ARG A 185 -2.72 -11.71 -9.51
CA ARG A 185 -3.39 -12.42 -10.61
C ARG A 185 -4.25 -13.57 -10.10
N PHE A 186 -3.70 -14.39 -9.21
CA PHE A 186 -4.44 -15.49 -8.58
C PHE A 186 -5.66 -14.99 -7.82
N TYR A 187 -5.48 -13.94 -7.02
CA TYR A 187 -6.57 -13.34 -6.26
C TYR A 187 -7.65 -12.76 -7.18
N THR A 188 -7.26 -12.13 -8.29
CA THR A 188 -8.18 -11.59 -9.30
C THR A 188 -9.03 -12.71 -9.92
N LEU A 189 -8.41 -13.82 -10.34
CA LEU A 189 -9.14 -14.98 -10.86
C LEU A 189 -10.12 -15.55 -9.82
N LYS A 190 -9.70 -15.59 -8.54
CA LYS A 190 -10.55 -16.06 -7.44
C LYS A 190 -11.78 -15.17 -7.26
N VAL A 191 -11.59 -13.85 -7.19
CA VAL A 191 -12.70 -12.90 -6.96
C VAL A 191 -13.66 -12.87 -8.14
N LEU A 192 -13.15 -12.98 -9.38
CA LEU A 192 -13.97 -13.04 -10.59
C LEU A 192 -14.64 -14.41 -10.82
N GLY A 193 -14.35 -15.42 -10.00
CA GLY A 193 -14.93 -16.76 -10.14
C GLY A 193 -14.32 -17.57 -11.29
N PHE A 194 -13.16 -17.17 -11.82
CA PHE A 194 -12.53 -17.79 -12.99
C PHE A 194 -11.65 -19.00 -12.69
N LEU A 195 -11.54 -19.43 -11.42
CA LEU A 195 -10.77 -20.62 -11.03
C LEU A 195 -11.34 -21.94 -11.56
N ASN A 196 -12.52 -21.92 -12.19
CA ASN A 196 -13.16 -23.07 -12.83
C ASN A 196 -13.54 -22.82 -14.30
N ASP A 197 -13.20 -21.65 -14.83
CA ASP A 197 -13.63 -21.20 -16.14
C ASP A 197 -12.85 -21.94 -17.24
N SER A 198 -13.59 -22.68 -18.07
CA SER A 198 -13.03 -23.53 -19.13
C SER A 198 -12.41 -22.75 -20.28
N GLU A 199 -12.75 -21.47 -20.46
CA GLU A 199 -12.19 -20.62 -21.51
C GLU A 199 -10.97 -19.83 -21.03
N LYS A 200 -10.98 -19.41 -19.76
CA LYS A 200 -9.92 -18.58 -19.18
C LYS A 200 -8.72 -19.40 -18.70
N LEU A 201 -8.94 -20.52 -18.01
CA LEU A 201 -7.85 -21.30 -17.41
C LEU A 201 -6.82 -21.85 -18.43
N PRO A 202 -7.20 -22.27 -19.65
CA PRO A 202 -6.21 -22.65 -20.67
C PRO A 202 -5.25 -21.51 -21.05
N ASN A 203 -5.68 -20.25 -20.92
CA ASN A 203 -4.81 -19.09 -21.18
C ASN A 203 -3.75 -18.95 -20.08
N GLU A 204 -4.09 -19.30 -18.83
CA GLU A 204 -3.15 -19.29 -17.70
C GLU A 204 -2.02 -20.31 -17.89
N LEU A 205 -2.32 -21.51 -18.39
CA LEU A 205 -1.29 -22.50 -18.72
C LEU A 205 -0.34 -22.00 -19.81
N ARG A 206 -0.85 -21.28 -20.82
CA ARG A 206 0.02 -20.68 -21.85
C ARG A 206 0.92 -19.58 -21.29
N LEU A 207 0.40 -18.76 -20.36
CA LEU A 207 1.21 -17.75 -19.68
C LEU A 207 2.29 -18.40 -18.80
N ILE A 208 1.95 -19.48 -18.10
CA ILE A 208 2.89 -20.29 -17.30
C ILE A 208 4.01 -20.85 -18.20
N GLU A 209 3.65 -21.52 -19.30
CA GLU A 209 4.62 -22.07 -20.27
C GLU A 209 5.54 -20.97 -20.81
N LYS A 210 4.96 -19.85 -21.31
CA LYS A 210 5.71 -18.66 -21.77
C LYS A 210 6.71 -18.18 -20.72
N THR A 211 6.32 -18.17 -19.45
CA THR A 211 7.17 -17.68 -18.36
C THR A 211 8.27 -18.68 -18.01
N LEU A 212 7.97 -19.98 -17.95
CA LEU A 212 8.96 -21.01 -17.67
C LEU A 212 10.03 -21.10 -18.76
N HIS A 213 9.68 -20.84 -20.02
CA HIS A 213 10.66 -20.69 -21.11
C HIS A 213 11.67 -19.56 -20.84
N LYS A 214 11.25 -18.46 -20.19
CA LYS A 214 12.14 -17.34 -19.82
C LYS A 214 12.92 -17.63 -18.52
N ALA A 215 12.27 -18.27 -17.56
CA ALA A 215 12.81 -18.48 -16.22
C ALA A 215 12.31 -19.82 -15.64
N SER A 216 13.01 -20.89 -15.99
CA SER A 216 12.69 -22.27 -15.63
C SER A 216 12.63 -22.54 -14.13
N ASN A 217 13.49 -21.88 -13.36
CA ASN A 217 13.62 -21.99 -11.91
C ASN A 217 12.77 -20.94 -11.16
N ASN A 218 11.74 -20.39 -11.78
CA ASN A 218 10.90 -19.37 -11.17
C ASN A 218 9.84 -19.99 -10.24
N GLU A 219 10.16 -20.05 -8.95
CA GLU A 219 9.29 -20.61 -7.91
C GLU A 219 7.90 -19.96 -7.84
N ALA A 220 7.78 -18.66 -8.13
CA ALA A 220 6.49 -17.96 -8.10
C ALA A 220 5.49 -18.55 -9.11
N VAL A 221 5.96 -18.94 -10.30
CA VAL A 221 5.14 -19.55 -11.36
C VAL A 221 4.71 -20.95 -10.96
N TRP A 222 5.62 -21.72 -10.36
CA TRP A 222 5.32 -23.06 -9.85
C TRP A 222 4.28 -23.02 -8.72
N THR A 223 4.43 -22.08 -7.78
CA THR A 223 3.46 -21.85 -6.71
C THR A 223 2.10 -21.42 -7.28
N TYR A 224 2.10 -20.58 -8.31
CA TYR A 224 0.88 -20.17 -9.01
C TYR A 224 0.16 -21.36 -9.67
N LEU A 225 0.89 -22.21 -10.41
CA LEU A 225 0.34 -23.42 -11.03
C LEU A 225 -0.25 -24.38 -9.98
N THR A 226 0.47 -24.62 -8.88
CA THR A 226 -0.02 -25.44 -7.77
C THR A 226 -1.31 -24.86 -7.19
N GLY A 227 -1.35 -23.55 -6.94
CA GLY A 227 -2.55 -22.86 -6.46
C GLY A 227 -3.74 -23.00 -7.39
N LEU A 228 -3.55 -22.86 -8.71
CA LEU A 228 -4.60 -23.07 -9.71
C LEU A 228 -5.11 -24.52 -9.68
N TYR A 229 -4.21 -25.51 -9.66
CA TYR A 229 -4.57 -26.92 -9.64
C TYR A 229 -5.33 -27.32 -8.36
N GLU A 230 -4.88 -26.86 -7.19
CA GLU A 230 -5.50 -27.18 -5.91
C GLU A 230 -6.88 -26.54 -5.75
N LYS A 231 -7.04 -25.27 -6.17
CA LYS A 231 -8.28 -24.53 -5.97
C LYS A 231 -9.31 -24.71 -7.09
N SER A 232 -8.91 -25.18 -8.26
CA SER A 232 -9.86 -25.54 -9.30
C SER A 232 -10.60 -26.84 -8.94
N THR A 233 -11.88 -26.91 -9.30
CA THR A 233 -12.70 -28.12 -9.35
C THR A 233 -12.92 -28.60 -10.79
N ASN A 234 -12.41 -27.88 -11.80
CA ASN A 234 -12.51 -28.25 -13.21
C ASN A 234 -11.58 -29.44 -13.50
N THR A 235 -12.15 -30.62 -13.71
CA THR A 235 -11.40 -31.86 -13.95
C THR A 235 -10.59 -31.83 -15.24
N ILE A 236 -11.14 -31.23 -16.29
CA ILE A 236 -10.46 -31.09 -17.59
C ILE A 236 -9.19 -30.26 -17.42
N PHE A 237 -9.28 -29.13 -16.73
CA PHE A 237 -8.11 -28.29 -16.43
C PHE A 237 -7.06 -29.04 -15.59
N LYS A 238 -7.49 -29.79 -14.57
CA LYS A 238 -6.55 -30.61 -13.78
C LYS A 238 -5.80 -31.63 -14.61
N ASP A 239 -6.48 -32.28 -15.56
CA ASP A 239 -5.83 -33.23 -16.45
C ASP A 239 -4.89 -32.54 -17.45
N GLN A 240 -5.22 -31.32 -17.91
CA GLN A 240 -4.29 -30.48 -18.68
C GLN A 240 -3.04 -30.13 -17.87
N CYS A 241 -3.17 -29.75 -16.59
CA CYS A 241 -2.02 -29.50 -15.73
C CYS A 241 -1.13 -30.75 -15.60
N LYS A 242 -1.71 -31.92 -15.34
CA LYS A 242 -0.93 -33.18 -15.25
C LYS A 242 -0.20 -33.50 -16.55
N ALA A 243 -0.86 -33.32 -17.70
CA ALA A 243 -0.25 -33.54 -19.01
C ALA A 243 0.89 -32.55 -19.27
N PHE A 244 0.70 -31.28 -18.89
CA PHE A 244 1.72 -30.23 -18.98
C PHE A 244 2.96 -30.57 -18.14
N ILE A 245 2.79 -30.94 -16.87
CA ILE A 245 3.90 -31.38 -15.99
C ILE A 245 4.61 -32.59 -16.57
N LYS A 246 3.85 -33.61 -17.00
CA LYS A 246 4.43 -34.82 -17.60
C LYS A 246 5.30 -34.50 -18.81
N LYS A 247 4.82 -33.64 -19.73
CA LYS A 247 5.59 -33.18 -20.89
C LYS A 247 6.90 -32.53 -20.46
N ILE A 248 6.85 -31.60 -19.49
CA ILE A 248 8.02 -30.89 -18.96
C ILE A 248 9.06 -31.86 -18.39
N VAL A 249 8.62 -32.84 -17.59
CA VAL A 249 9.49 -33.86 -16.99
C VAL A 249 10.10 -34.78 -18.05
N ASP A 250 9.30 -35.28 -18.99
CA ASP A 250 9.75 -36.18 -20.06
C ASP A 250 10.76 -35.50 -20.98
N GLU A 251 10.55 -34.21 -21.29
CA GLU A 251 11.46 -33.39 -22.10
C GLU A 251 12.67 -32.86 -21.32
N ARG A 252 12.74 -33.12 -20.01
CA ARG A 252 13.73 -32.56 -19.07
C ARG A 252 13.83 -31.03 -19.12
N GLN A 253 12.74 -30.37 -19.50
CA GLN A 253 12.63 -28.92 -19.46
C GLN A 253 12.21 -28.52 -18.05
N PHE A 254 12.68 -27.39 -17.54
CA PHE A 254 12.11 -26.73 -16.35
C PHE A 254 12.01 -27.57 -15.05
N CYS A 255 12.75 -28.67 -14.90
CA CYS A 255 12.57 -29.67 -13.84
C CYS A 255 13.02 -29.28 -12.41
N VAL A 256 13.23 -28.01 -12.08
CA VAL A 256 13.72 -27.66 -10.73
C VAL A 256 12.62 -27.85 -9.66
N TYR A 257 11.36 -27.63 -10.04
CA TYR A 257 10.20 -27.70 -9.13
C TYR A 257 9.01 -28.48 -9.72
N ALA A 258 9.19 -29.11 -10.88
CA ALA A 258 8.16 -29.83 -11.63
C ALA A 258 7.84 -31.20 -11.02
#